data_AF-A0A522XYE5-F1
#
_entry.id   AF-A0A522XYE5-F1
#
_cell.length_a   1.000
_cell.length_b   1.000
_cell.length_c   1.000
_cell.angle_alpha   90.00
_cell.angle_beta   90.00
_cell.angle_gamma   90.00
#
_symmetry.space_group_name_H-M   'P 1'
#
loop_
_entity.id
_entity.type
_entity.pdbx_description
1 polymer ?
#
loop_
_entity_poly.entity_id
_entity_poly.type
_entity_poly.pdbx_seq_one_letter_code
_entity_poly.pdbx_strand_id
1 'polypeptide(L)'
;MTDARKPQSPIKGRGAASRVAGRFDVTQVEGMDDGWGSVYEDLAEAPRPATTVTEERARSILTRNTSPDVGFSQSLNPYRGCEHGCVYCFARPSHSYLDLSPGLDFETKLFAKTNAVERLREELAKPGYVPQATALGINTDAYQPIERRYGITRAVLEVFAETKHPVSFVTKSALIERDVDLLAAMARENLVSVHFSVTTLDNRLAARMEPRASAPHAKLRAARRLSSVVTEKCTLTRFSRAIAAS
;
A
#
# COMPACT_ATOMS: atom_id res chain seq x y z
N MET A 1 -4.97 21.24 -24.51
CA MET A 1 -3.53 21.34 -24.25
C MET A 1 -3.27 20.78 -22.85
N THR A 2 -2.02 20.50 -22.50
CA THR A 2 -1.63 20.00 -21.17
C THR A 2 -0.54 20.92 -20.66
N ASP A 3 -0.60 21.35 -19.40
CA ASP A 3 0.52 21.38 -18.44
C ASP A 3 0.11 22.01 -17.11
N ALA A 4 0.79 21.76 -15.99
CA ALA A 4 0.83 22.64 -14.81
C ALA A 4 1.99 22.40 -13.85
N ARG A 5 3.12 21.89 -14.35
CA ARG A 5 4.16 21.08 -13.66
C ARG A 5 4.08 19.62 -14.10
N LYS A 6 4.14 19.36 -15.40
CA LYS A 6 4.21 18.00 -15.94
C LYS A 6 5.65 17.49 -15.81
N PRO A 7 5.99 16.47 -14.99
CA PRO A 7 7.12 15.61 -15.31
C PRO A 7 6.75 14.87 -16.60
N GLN A 8 7.08 15.48 -17.75
CA GLN A 8 7.02 14.80 -19.04
C GLN A 8 7.97 13.59 -19.07
N SER A 9 8.95 13.59 -18.16
CA SER A 9 9.88 12.49 -17.95
C SER A 9 9.50 11.66 -16.72
N PRO A 10 9.61 10.33 -16.79
CA PRO A 10 9.47 9.46 -15.63
C PRO A 10 10.40 9.89 -14.49
N ILE A 11 9.85 10.10 -13.29
CA ILE A 11 10.67 10.35 -12.10
C ILE A 11 11.19 9.00 -11.60
N LYS A 12 12.52 8.83 -11.57
CA LYS A 12 13.13 7.59 -11.09
C LYS A 12 12.66 7.28 -9.67
N GLY A 13 12.15 6.05 -9.46
CA GLY A 13 11.65 5.60 -8.16
C GLY A 13 10.18 5.98 -7.89
N ARG A 14 9.46 6.55 -8.86
CA ARG A 14 8.08 7.00 -8.75
C ARG A 14 7.21 6.40 -9.84
N GLY A 15 5.97 6.06 -9.51
CA GLY A 15 5.03 5.48 -10.48
C GLY A 15 4.17 6.53 -11.15
N ALA A 16 3.79 7.56 -10.39
CA ALA A 16 3.16 8.74 -10.95
C ALA A 16 4.24 9.75 -11.35
N ALA A 17 4.18 10.20 -12.59
CA ALA A 17 5.03 11.26 -13.13
C ALA A 17 4.29 12.60 -13.14
N SER A 18 3.20 12.80 -12.40
CA SER A 18 2.52 14.10 -12.37
C SER A 18 1.58 14.25 -11.18
N ARG A 19 1.23 15.52 -10.90
CA ARG A 19 0.07 15.87 -10.09
C ARG A 19 -1.18 15.67 -10.95
N VAL A 20 -2.05 14.76 -10.54
CA VAL A 20 -3.41 14.61 -11.09
C VAL A 20 -4.36 15.42 -10.21
N ALA A 21 -5.33 16.12 -10.80
CA ALA A 21 -6.34 16.83 -10.02
C ALA A 21 -7.17 15.85 -9.18
N GLY A 22 -7.47 16.23 -7.94
CA GLY A 22 -8.32 15.45 -7.06
C GLY A 22 -9.77 15.46 -7.54
N ARG A 23 -10.53 14.42 -7.16
CA ARG A 23 -11.98 14.34 -7.47
C ARG A 23 -12.78 15.53 -6.94
N PHE A 24 -12.34 16.12 -5.83
CA PHE A 24 -13.02 17.20 -5.11
C PHE A 24 -12.35 18.57 -5.33
N ASP A 25 -11.35 18.67 -6.21
CA ASP A 25 -10.69 19.94 -6.52
C ASP A 25 -11.68 20.85 -7.25
N VAL A 26 -12.02 22.00 -6.64
CA VAL A 26 -12.86 23.04 -7.25
C VAL A 26 -12.10 23.93 -8.24
N THR A 27 -10.77 23.95 -8.12
CA THR A 27 -9.89 24.74 -8.97
C THR A 27 -8.82 23.84 -9.58
N GLN A 28 -8.72 23.86 -10.90
CA GLN A 28 -7.61 23.21 -11.61
C GLN A 28 -6.62 24.27 -12.06
N VAL A 29 -5.35 24.02 -11.78
CA VAL A 29 -4.25 24.85 -12.25
C VAL A 29 -3.71 24.17 -13.50
N GLU A 30 -3.70 24.88 -14.62
CA GLU A 30 -2.99 24.54 -15.84
C GLU A 30 -1.86 25.56 -16.02
N GLY A 31 -0.61 25.12 -16.01
CA GLY A 31 0.55 25.87 -16.43
C GLY A 31 0.64 25.80 -17.95
N MET A 32 0.97 26.92 -18.56
CA MET A 32 1.07 27.04 -20.01
C MET A 32 2.41 27.70 -20.30
N ASP A 33 3.11 27.19 -21.31
CA ASP A 33 4.31 27.85 -21.83
C ASP A 33 3.89 29.20 -22.42
N ASP A 34 4.44 30.27 -21.84
CA ASP A 34 4.21 31.64 -22.26
C ASP A 34 5.12 32.07 -23.43
N GLY A 35 5.91 31.13 -23.98
CA GLY A 35 6.80 31.33 -25.11
C GLY A 35 8.20 31.82 -24.71
N TRP A 36 8.46 31.99 -23.42
CA TRP A 36 9.77 32.44 -22.91
C TRP A 36 10.71 31.29 -22.54
N GLY A 37 10.32 30.02 -22.76
CA GLY A 37 11.16 28.84 -22.50
C GLY A 37 11.43 28.55 -21.02
N SER A 38 11.05 29.45 -20.11
CA SER A 38 11.23 29.39 -18.66
C SER A 38 10.57 28.17 -17.99
N VAL A 39 9.57 27.56 -18.65
CA VAL A 39 8.86 26.38 -18.13
C VAL A 39 9.74 25.11 -18.13
N TYR A 40 10.76 25.05 -18.98
CA TYR A 40 11.56 23.84 -19.20
C TYR A 40 13.02 23.94 -18.74
N GLU A 41 13.54 25.13 -18.47
CA GLU A 41 14.97 25.34 -18.16
C GLU A 41 15.41 24.75 -16.81
N ASP A 42 14.49 24.46 -15.88
CA ASP A 42 14.83 24.04 -14.51
C ASP A 42 14.44 22.59 -14.13
N LEU A 43 13.84 21.80 -15.03
CA LEU A 43 13.29 20.48 -14.66
C LEU A 43 14.34 19.37 -14.55
N ALA A 44 15.50 19.51 -15.20
CA ALA A 44 16.58 18.51 -15.14
C ALA A 44 17.31 18.52 -13.79
N GLU A 45 17.33 19.66 -13.10
CA GLU A 45 18.03 19.88 -11.83
C GLU A 45 17.10 19.90 -10.61
N ALA A 46 15.78 19.87 -10.83
CA ALA A 46 14.80 19.87 -9.74
C ALA A 46 15.04 18.69 -8.77
N PRO A 47 15.12 18.93 -7.45
CA PRO A 47 15.35 17.88 -6.48
C PRO A 47 14.23 16.85 -6.55
N ARG A 48 14.61 15.56 -6.48
CA ARG A 48 13.64 14.47 -6.52
C ARG A 48 12.64 14.64 -5.37
N PRO A 49 11.33 14.52 -5.64
CA PRO A 49 10.32 14.64 -4.59
C PRO A 49 10.61 13.69 -3.43
N ALA A 50 10.92 14.25 -2.27
CA ALA A 50 11.13 13.50 -1.05
C ALA A 50 9.79 12.88 -0.61
N THR A 51 9.83 11.68 -0.03
CA THR A 51 8.66 11.16 0.68
C THR A 51 8.62 11.77 2.07
N THR A 52 7.52 12.43 2.42
CA THR A 52 7.20 12.89 3.77
C THR A 52 6.15 11.98 4.38
N VAL A 53 6.23 11.82 5.70
CA VAL A 53 5.28 11.01 6.47
C VAL A 53 4.76 11.85 7.63
N THR A 54 3.44 12.04 7.67
CA THR A 54 2.76 12.72 8.78
C THR A 54 2.28 11.66 9.76
N GLU A 55 2.60 11.83 11.04
CA GLU A 55 2.02 10.97 12.08
C GLU A 55 0.57 11.38 12.35
N GLU A 56 -0.35 10.43 12.20
CA GLU A 56 -1.79 10.63 12.36
C GLU A 56 -2.27 9.85 13.59
N ARG A 57 -3.11 10.47 14.43
CA ARG A 57 -3.92 9.75 15.41
C ARG A 57 -5.28 9.43 14.83
N ALA A 58 -5.50 8.17 14.48
CA ALA A 58 -6.74 7.70 13.90
C ALA A 58 -7.86 7.63 14.96
N ARG A 59 -9.09 7.99 14.55
CA ARG A 59 -10.30 7.82 15.38
C ARG A 59 -10.75 6.37 15.46
N SER A 60 -10.58 5.61 14.37
CA SER A 60 -10.81 4.17 14.28
C SER A 60 -9.73 3.52 13.42
N ILE A 61 -9.47 2.24 13.66
CA ILE A 61 -8.43 1.49 12.93
C ILE A 61 -9.00 0.38 12.05
N LEU A 62 -10.13 -0.22 12.44
CA LEU A 62 -10.87 -1.18 11.62
C LEU A 62 -11.89 -0.46 10.73
N THR A 63 -11.90 -0.83 9.46
CA THR A 63 -12.91 -0.42 8.48
C THR A 63 -13.73 -1.63 8.07
N ARG A 64 -15.06 -1.48 8.00
CA ARG A 64 -15.99 -2.55 7.65
C ARG A 64 -16.64 -2.28 6.31
N ASN A 65 -17.01 -3.34 5.60
CA ASN A 65 -17.78 -3.27 4.36
C ASN A 65 -18.77 -4.44 4.28
N THR A 66 -19.83 -4.25 3.50
CA THR A 66 -20.89 -5.25 3.27
C THR A 66 -21.05 -5.53 1.77
N SER A 67 -20.01 -5.27 0.97
CA SER A 67 -20.08 -5.49 -0.47
C SER A 67 -20.06 -6.99 -0.75
N PRO A 68 -21.00 -7.51 -1.56
CA PRO A 68 -20.97 -8.92 -1.95
C PRO A 68 -19.77 -9.26 -2.86
N ASP A 69 -19.13 -8.25 -3.45
CA ASP A 69 -18.00 -8.39 -4.38
C ASP A 69 -16.64 -8.50 -3.65
N VAL A 70 -16.60 -8.24 -2.35
CA VAL A 70 -15.37 -8.19 -1.55
C VAL A 70 -15.35 -9.37 -0.57
N GLY A 71 -14.39 -10.27 -0.75
CA GLY A 71 -14.26 -11.51 0.05
C GLY A 71 -13.83 -11.33 1.51
N PHE A 72 -13.87 -10.12 2.06
CA PHE A 72 -13.60 -9.83 3.48
C PHE A 72 -14.58 -8.78 4.00
N SER A 73 -14.99 -8.89 5.26
CA SER A 73 -15.92 -7.95 5.90
C SER A 73 -15.21 -6.78 6.58
N GLN A 74 -13.96 -6.98 7.04
CA GLN A 74 -13.19 -5.95 7.74
C GLN A 74 -11.73 -5.88 7.30
N SER A 75 -11.17 -4.68 7.38
CA SER A 75 -9.79 -4.40 7.02
C SER A 75 -9.13 -3.43 7.97
N LEU A 76 -7.80 -3.48 8.01
CA LEU A 76 -6.95 -2.57 8.75
C LEU A 76 -5.86 -2.06 7.82
N ASN A 77 -5.69 -0.74 7.72
CA ASN A 77 -4.59 -0.13 6.97
C ASN A 77 -3.76 0.73 7.93
N PRO A 78 -2.51 0.35 8.25
CA PRO A 78 -1.63 1.10 9.16
C PRO A 78 -1.24 2.47 8.62
N TYR A 79 -1.26 2.63 7.30
CA TYR A 79 -0.80 3.82 6.59
C TYR A 79 -1.87 4.36 5.65
N ARG A 80 -1.79 5.65 5.32
CA ARG A 80 -2.47 6.23 4.13
C ARG A 80 -1.43 6.60 3.08
N GLY A 81 -1.73 6.27 1.83
CA GLY A 81 -0.77 6.32 0.72
C GLY A 81 0.19 5.13 0.73
N CYS A 82 0.89 4.93 -0.37
CA CYS A 82 1.79 3.80 -0.51
C CYS A 82 3.08 4.15 -1.27
N GLU A 83 4.20 3.98 -0.59
CA GLU A 83 5.54 4.24 -1.13
C GLU A 83 5.97 3.27 -2.22
N HIS A 84 5.28 2.14 -2.40
CA HIS A 84 5.51 1.26 -3.55
C HIS A 84 5.33 2.01 -4.88
N GLY A 85 4.48 3.04 -4.90
CA GLY A 85 4.28 3.90 -6.06
C GLY A 85 3.76 3.12 -7.27
N CYS A 86 2.84 2.17 -7.07
CA CYS A 86 2.31 1.40 -8.20
C CYS A 86 1.50 2.34 -9.11
N VAL A 87 1.85 2.46 -10.38
CA VAL A 87 1.17 3.40 -11.31
C VAL A 87 -0.31 3.06 -11.48
N TYR A 88 -0.64 1.76 -11.45
CA TYR A 88 -1.98 1.22 -11.67
C TYR A 88 -2.81 1.06 -10.37
N CYS A 89 -2.35 1.62 -9.25
CA CYS A 89 -2.95 1.36 -7.94
C CYS A 89 -4.37 1.92 -7.81
N PHE A 90 -5.33 1.05 -7.50
CA PHE A 90 -6.73 1.42 -7.29
C PHE A 90 -6.96 2.35 -6.09
N ALA A 91 -6.03 2.38 -5.13
CA ALA A 91 -6.14 3.16 -3.90
C ALA A 91 -5.75 4.64 -4.08
N ARG A 92 -5.14 5.00 -5.21
CA ARG A 92 -4.73 6.38 -5.53
C ARG A 92 -5.83 7.43 -5.33
N PRO A 93 -7.08 7.21 -5.79
CA PRO A 93 -8.17 8.16 -5.59
C PRO A 93 -8.44 8.51 -4.13
N SER A 94 -8.06 7.65 -3.17
CA SER A 94 -8.27 7.89 -1.73
C SER A 94 -7.58 9.16 -1.22
N HIS A 95 -6.48 9.59 -1.85
CA HIS A 95 -5.79 10.83 -1.51
C HIS A 95 -6.59 12.09 -1.83
N SER A 96 -7.57 12.01 -2.73
CA SER A 96 -8.46 13.15 -3.01
C SER A 96 -9.28 13.54 -1.77
N TYR A 97 -9.58 12.60 -0.87
CA TYR A 97 -10.28 12.89 0.39
C TYR A 97 -9.41 13.61 1.43
N LEU A 98 -8.13 13.79 1.14
CA LEU A 98 -7.17 14.51 1.97
C LEU A 98 -6.75 15.84 1.31
N ASP A 99 -7.46 16.28 0.26
CA ASP A 99 -7.09 17.39 -0.60
C ASP A 99 -5.68 17.25 -1.20
N LEU A 100 -5.27 15.99 -1.43
CA LEU A 100 -4.00 15.62 -2.01
C LEU A 100 -4.19 14.98 -3.38
N SER A 101 -3.19 15.13 -4.24
CA SER A 101 -3.23 14.55 -5.58
C SER A 101 -3.25 13.01 -5.53
N PRO A 102 -4.16 12.34 -6.26
CA PRO A 102 -4.10 10.89 -6.45
C PRO A 102 -2.88 10.44 -7.30
N GLY A 103 -2.18 11.38 -7.92
CA GLY A 103 -0.93 11.15 -8.64
C GLY A 103 0.27 11.08 -7.69
N LEU A 104 1.20 12.02 -7.82
CA LEU A 104 2.47 12.01 -7.11
C LEU A 104 2.33 12.08 -5.57
N ASP A 105 1.32 12.79 -5.04
CA ASP A 105 1.14 12.92 -3.58
C ASP A 105 0.81 11.57 -2.92
N PHE A 106 0.13 10.65 -3.61
CA PHE A 106 -0.20 9.32 -3.07
C PHE A 106 1.02 8.51 -2.62
N GLU A 107 2.18 8.71 -3.25
CA GLU A 107 3.42 7.97 -2.99
C GLU A 107 4.53 8.84 -2.37
N THR A 108 4.27 10.13 -2.19
CA THR A 108 5.21 11.10 -1.60
C THR A 108 4.71 11.74 -0.31
N LYS A 109 3.40 11.79 -0.07
CA LYS A 109 2.80 12.32 1.17
C LYS A 109 2.01 11.22 1.85
N LEU A 110 2.66 10.57 2.81
CA LEU A 110 2.09 9.44 3.53
C LEU A 110 1.63 9.82 4.93
N PHE A 111 0.77 8.99 5.49
CA PHE A 111 0.32 9.13 6.88
C PHE A 111 0.54 7.82 7.62
N ALA A 112 1.11 7.88 8.82
CA ALA A 112 1.34 6.74 9.68
C ALA A 112 0.41 6.82 10.89
N LYS A 113 -0.45 5.81 11.07
CA LYS A 113 -1.40 5.77 12.20
C LYS A 113 -0.70 5.26 13.46
N THR A 114 0.03 6.14 14.15
CA THR A 114 0.90 5.77 15.27
C THR A 114 0.13 5.21 16.48
N ASN A 115 -1.15 5.51 16.59
CA ASN A 115 -2.05 4.94 17.60
C ASN A 115 -2.82 3.68 17.16
N ALA A 116 -2.38 3.00 16.09
CA ALA A 116 -3.09 1.83 15.56
C ALA A 116 -3.30 0.73 16.62
N VAL A 117 -2.29 0.44 17.44
CA VAL A 117 -2.36 -0.58 18.50
C VAL A 117 -3.38 -0.22 19.58
N GLU A 118 -3.35 1.02 20.06
CA GLU A 118 -4.31 1.57 21.04
C GLU A 118 -5.75 1.37 20.53
N ARG A 119 -6.03 1.88 19.32
CA ARG A 119 -7.35 1.78 18.70
C ARG A 119 -7.76 0.34 18.41
N LEU A 120 -6.81 -0.54 18.09
CA LEU A 120 -7.11 -1.93 17.82
C LEU A 120 -7.54 -2.65 19.09
N ARG A 121 -6.78 -2.50 20.19
CA ARG A 121 -7.13 -3.11 21.48
C ARG A 121 -8.49 -2.64 21.97
N GLU A 122 -8.77 -1.33 21.87
CA GLU A 122 -10.07 -0.78 22.23
C GLU A 122 -11.21 -1.38 21.40
N GLU A 123 -11.02 -1.54 20.09
CA GLU A 123 -12.03 -2.11 19.20
C GLU A 123 -12.31 -3.58 19.52
N LEU A 124 -11.26 -4.38 19.74
CA LEU A 124 -11.37 -5.80 20.06
C LEU A 124 -11.95 -6.04 21.46
N ALA A 125 -11.82 -5.09 22.39
CA ALA A 125 -12.35 -5.18 23.74
C ALA A 125 -13.82 -4.76 23.88
N LYS A 126 -14.47 -4.29 22.80
CA LYS A 126 -15.87 -3.84 22.86
C LYS A 126 -16.82 -4.99 23.24
N PRO A 127 -17.78 -4.76 24.16
CA PRO A 127 -18.83 -5.74 24.45
C PRO A 127 -19.57 -6.13 23.17
N GLY A 128 -19.67 -7.43 22.91
CA GLY A 128 -20.32 -7.95 21.70
C GLY A 128 -19.46 -7.93 20.43
N TYR A 129 -18.16 -7.62 20.52
CA TYR A 129 -17.26 -7.82 19.37
C TYR A 129 -17.23 -9.30 18.96
N VAL A 130 -17.54 -9.56 17.69
CA VAL A 130 -17.45 -10.90 17.10
C VAL A 130 -16.21 -10.96 16.22
N PRO A 131 -15.21 -11.81 16.54
CA PRO A 131 -14.02 -11.96 15.72
C PRO A 131 -14.34 -12.40 14.29
N GLN A 132 -13.72 -11.73 13.32
CA GLN A 132 -13.79 -12.08 11.88
C GLN A 132 -12.40 -11.87 11.28
N ALA A 133 -12.04 -12.58 10.21
CA ALA A 133 -10.73 -12.38 9.58
C ALA A 133 -10.53 -10.92 9.12
N THR A 134 -9.42 -10.30 9.51
CA THR A 134 -9.08 -8.92 9.12
C THR A 134 -8.12 -8.90 7.94
N ALA A 135 -8.48 -8.24 6.84
CA ALA A 135 -7.58 -7.98 5.73
C ALA A 135 -6.63 -6.82 6.08
N LEU A 136 -5.34 -7.11 6.24
CA LEU A 136 -4.32 -6.13 6.64
C LEU A 136 -3.57 -5.58 5.42
N GLY A 137 -3.60 -4.25 5.28
CA GLY A 137 -2.88 -3.52 4.24
C GLY A 137 -3.48 -3.65 2.84
N ILE A 138 -4.80 -3.85 2.75
CA ILE A 138 -5.48 -4.10 1.47
C ILE A 138 -5.56 -2.85 0.58
N ASN A 139 -5.69 -1.67 1.16
CA ASN A 139 -5.71 -0.40 0.41
C ASN A 139 -4.30 0.17 0.25
N THR A 140 -3.49 0.05 1.30
CA THR A 140 -2.10 0.50 1.33
C THR A 140 -1.25 -0.59 1.93
N ASP A 141 -0.19 -0.99 1.23
CA ASP A 141 0.60 -2.14 1.64
C ASP A 141 1.21 -1.93 3.03
N ALA A 142 0.95 -2.86 3.93
CA ALA A 142 1.42 -2.81 5.31
C ALA A 142 2.96 -2.90 5.39
N TYR A 143 3.60 -3.56 4.42
CA TYR A 143 5.05 -3.76 4.37
C TYR A 143 5.76 -2.83 3.36
N GLN A 144 5.15 -1.69 3.06
CA GLN A 144 5.79 -0.64 2.26
C GLN A 144 7.09 -0.10 2.91
N PRO A 145 8.01 0.53 2.16
CA PRO A 145 9.33 0.93 2.65
C PRO A 145 9.40 1.63 4.03
N ILE A 146 8.46 2.53 4.37
CA ILE A 146 8.41 3.20 5.69
C ILE A 146 8.16 2.27 6.86
N GLU A 147 7.57 1.09 6.65
CA GLU A 147 7.36 0.10 7.70
C GLU A 147 8.68 -0.33 8.37
N ARG A 148 9.84 -0.18 7.69
CA ARG A 148 11.15 -0.40 8.31
C ARG A 148 11.43 0.54 9.48
N ARG A 149 10.93 1.77 9.42
CA ARG A 149 11.12 2.79 10.45
C ARG A 149 10.00 2.74 11.50
N TYR A 150 8.76 2.59 11.05
CA TYR A 150 7.59 2.77 11.92
C TYR A 150 7.20 1.51 12.71
N GLY A 151 7.40 0.31 12.15
CA GLY A 151 7.08 -0.95 12.85
C GLY A 151 5.60 -1.14 13.21
N ILE A 152 4.68 -0.31 12.69
CA ILE A 152 3.26 -0.34 13.09
C ILE A 152 2.63 -1.67 12.70
N THR A 153 2.98 -2.22 11.54
CA THR A 153 2.45 -3.52 11.09
C THR A 153 2.86 -4.65 12.02
N ARG A 154 4.12 -4.66 12.47
CA ARG A 154 4.59 -5.62 13.46
C ARG A 154 3.83 -5.48 14.78
N ALA A 155 3.67 -4.26 15.28
CA ALA A 155 2.96 -4.02 16.53
C ALA A 155 1.48 -4.42 16.46
N VAL A 156 0.83 -4.21 15.29
CA VAL A 156 -0.53 -4.71 15.02
C VAL A 156 -0.57 -6.24 15.01
N LEU A 157 0.42 -6.88 14.39
CA LEU A 157 0.55 -8.34 14.37
C LEU A 157 0.72 -8.94 15.77
N GLU A 158 1.46 -8.28 16.65
CA GLU A 158 1.61 -8.70 18.05
C GLU A 158 0.25 -8.72 18.77
N VAL A 159 -0.59 -7.71 18.57
CA VAL A 159 -1.97 -7.69 19.11
C VAL A 159 -2.81 -8.81 18.54
N PHE A 160 -2.75 -9.04 17.22
CA PHE A 160 -3.50 -10.15 16.60
C PHE A 160 -3.04 -11.52 17.09
N ALA A 161 -1.73 -11.73 17.29
CA ALA A 161 -1.20 -12.96 17.85
C ALA A 161 -1.66 -13.16 19.30
N GLU A 162 -1.56 -12.12 20.15
CA GLU A 162 -2.00 -12.17 21.56
C GLU A 162 -3.49 -12.48 21.70
N THR A 163 -4.31 -11.86 20.85
CA THR A 163 -5.78 -12.00 20.89
C THR A 163 -6.29 -13.17 20.05
N LYS A 164 -5.39 -13.96 19.45
CA LYS A 164 -5.71 -15.05 18.52
C LYS A 164 -6.65 -14.62 17.39
N HIS A 165 -6.48 -13.39 16.92
CA HIS A 165 -7.35 -12.79 15.92
C HIS A 165 -6.88 -13.15 14.51
N PRO A 166 -7.74 -13.72 13.65
CA PRO A 166 -7.35 -14.10 12.30
C PRO A 166 -7.06 -12.89 11.42
N VAL A 167 -6.02 -12.99 10.58
CA VAL A 167 -5.55 -11.91 9.70
C VAL A 167 -5.13 -12.45 8.33
N SER A 168 -5.40 -11.69 7.28
CA SER A 168 -4.92 -12.00 5.92
C SER A 168 -4.14 -10.85 5.32
N PHE A 169 -3.12 -11.17 4.52
CA PHE A 169 -2.22 -10.20 3.90
C PHE A 169 -2.21 -10.31 2.39
N VAL A 170 -2.12 -9.17 1.71
CA VAL A 170 -1.62 -9.09 0.34
C VAL A 170 -0.47 -8.08 0.32
N THR A 171 0.75 -8.52 0.01
CA THR A 171 1.92 -7.62 -0.03
C THR A 171 2.74 -7.74 -1.32
N LYS A 172 3.43 -6.65 -1.67
CA LYS A 172 4.43 -6.55 -2.73
C LYS A 172 5.86 -6.48 -2.18
N SER A 173 6.04 -6.72 -0.87
CA SER A 173 7.30 -6.51 -0.17
C SER A 173 7.82 -7.79 0.46
N ALA A 174 9.12 -8.07 0.28
CA ALA A 174 9.83 -9.13 0.99
C ALA A 174 10.12 -8.74 2.46
N LEU A 175 9.83 -7.50 2.88
CA LEU A 175 10.00 -7.04 4.26
C LEU A 175 9.17 -7.86 5.26
N ILE A 176 8.08 -8.48 4.80
CA ILE A 176 7.26 -9.40 5.60
C ILE A 176 8.07 -10.54 6.24
N GLU A 177 9.21 -10.93 5.66
CA GLU A 177 10.11 -11.92 6.27
C GLU A 177 10.64 -11.51 7.66
N ARG A 178 10.66 -10.20 7.96
CA ARG A 178 11.08 -9.68 9.27
C ARG A 178 10.21 -10.24 10.40
N ASP A 179 8.92 -10.43 10.14
CA ASP A 179 7.93 -10.80 11.15
C ASP A 179 7.55 -12.30 11.07
N VAL A 180 8.44 -13.12 10.49
CA VAL A 180 8.23 -14.57 10.31
C VAL A 180 8.01 -15.30 11.62
N ASP A 181 8.55 -14.81 12.72
CA ASP A 181 8.36 -15.35 14.07
C ASP A 181 6.88 -15.29 14.49
N LEU A 182 6.23 -14.14 14.31
CA LEU A 182 4.81 -13.94 14.59
C LEU A 182 3.95 -14.71 13.59
N LEU A 183 4.27 -14.63 12.29
CA LEU A 183 3.51 -15.30 11.23
C LEU A 183 3.52 -16.81 11.40
N ALA A 184 4.67 -17.42 11.71
CA ALA A 184 4.77 -18.86 11.94
C ALA A 184 4.01 -19.30 13.19
N ALA A 185 4.00 -18.48 14.25
CA ALA A 185 3.21 -18.77 15.45
C ALA A 185 1.71 -18.77 15.16
N MET A 186 1.21 -17.72 14.50
CA MET A 186 -0.19 -17.61 14.10
C MET A 186 -0.60 -18.72 13.11
N ALA A 187 0.32 -19.15 12.23
CA ALA A 187 0.07 -20.20 11.25
C ALA A 187 -0.20 -21.56 11.91
N ARG A 188 0.48 -21.88 13.02
CA ARG A 188 0.21 -23.12 13.78
C ARG A 188 -1.22 -23.20 14.33
N GLU A 189 -1.87 -22.05 14.49
CA GLU A 189 -3.25 -21.93 14.95
C GLU A 189 -4.24 -21.63 13.81
N ASN A 190 -3.79 -21.69 12.55
CA ASN A 190 -4.58 -21.35 11.35
C ASN A 190 -5.13 -19.91 11.35
N LEU A 191 -4.42 -18.97 11.98
CA LEU A 191 -4.86 -17.59 12.14
C LEU A 191 -4.32 -16.63 11.07
N VAL A 192 -3.46 -17.08 10.16
CA VAL A 192 -2.85 -16.20 9.16
C VAL A 192 -2.86 -16.79 7.76
N SER A 193 -3.20 -15.96 6.77
CA SER A 193 -2.93 -16.22 5.36
C SER A 193 -2.10 -15.11 4.73
N VAL A 194 -1.10 -15.48 3.93
CA VAL A 194 -0.17 -14.53 3.31
C VAL A 194 -0.17 -14.69 1.81
N HIS A 195 -0.47 -13.61 1.10
CA HIS A 195 -0.47 -13.55 -0.35
C HIS A 195 0.56 -12.54 -0.86
N PHE A 196 1.26 -12.90 -1.93
CA PHE A 196 2.18 -12.01 -2.62
C PHE A 196 1.58 -11.55 -3.95
N SER A 197 1.60 -10.24 -4.17
CA SER A 197 1.26 -9.64 -5.47
C SER A 197 2.46 -9.68 -6.41
N VAL A 198 2.39 -10.54 -7.43
CA VAL A 198 3.41 -10.64 -8.49
C VAL A 198 2.81 -10.24 -9.83
N THR A 199 2.95 -8.96 -10.18
CA THR A 199 2.39 -8.38 -11.41
C THR A 199 3.08 -8.89 -12.68
N THR A 200 4.39 -9.02 -12.64
CA THR A 200 5.21 -9.56 -13.73
C THR A 200 6.46 -10.21 -13.17
N LEU A 201 7.07 -11.13 -13.94
CA LEU A 201 8.38 -11.71 -13.65
C LEU A 201 9.52 -10.95 -14.33
N ASP A 202 9.21 -10.04 -15.26
CA ASP A 202 10.19 -9.16 -15.88
C ASP A 202 10.59 -8.04 -14.91
N ASN A 203 11.87 -8.03 -14.50
CA ASN A 203 12.41 -7.04 -13.57
C ASN A 203 12.34 -5.60 -14.13
N ARG A 204 12.52 -5.39 -15.44
CA ARG A 204 12.48 -4.06 -16.06
C ARG A 204 11.05 -3.52 -16.06
N LEU A 205 10.08 -4.35 -16.40
CA LEU A 205 8.67 -3.96 -16.35
C LEU A 205 8.21 -3.73 -14.90
N ALA A 206 8.60 -4.60 -13.97
CA ALA A 206 8.30 -4.43 -12.55
C ALA A 206 8.85 -3.10 -12.01
N ALA A 207 10.10 -2.74 -12.33
CA ALA A 207 10.71 -1.48 -11.90
C ALA A 207 10.02 -0.23 -12.47
N ARG A 208 9.31 -0.34 -13.59
CA ARG A 208 8.50 0.75 -14.15
C ARG A 208 7.11 0.82 -13.50
N MET A 209 6.48 -0.32 -13.27
CA MET A 209 5.11 -0.38 -12.76
C MET A 209 5.02 -0.22 -11.23
N GLU A 210 6.02 -0.72 -10.49
CA GLU A 210 6.07 -0.82 -9.02
C GLU A 210 7.48 -0.44 -8.51
N PRO A 211 7.95 0.79 -8.75
CA PRO A 211 9.37 1.16 -8.69
C PRO A 211 10.03 0.97 -7.32
N ARG A 212 9.25 0.89 -6.25
CA ARG A 212 9.77 0.73 -4.88
C ARG A 212 9.25 -0.53 -4.18
N ALA A 213 8.53 -1.39 -4.91
CA ALA A 213 8.20 -2.73 -4.44
C ALA A 213 9.42 -3.66 -4.49
N SER A 214 9.33 -4.81 -3.84
CA SER A 214 10.37 -5.83 -3.96
C SER A 214 10.39 -6.39 -5.39
N ALA A 215 11.60 -6.65 -5.90
CA ALA A 215 11.76 -7.26 -7.21
C ALA A 215 11.04 -8.63 -7.29
N PRO A 216 10.51 -9.04 -8.46
CA PRO A 216 9.76 -10.28 -8.62
C PRO A 216 10.43 -11.51 -8.00
N HIS A 217 11.72 -11.71 -8.25
CA HIS A 217 12.49 -12.83 -7.70
C HIS A 217 12.59 -12.79 -6.16
N ALA A 218 12.69 -11.59 -5.56
CA ALA A 218 12.70 -11.42 -4.11
C ALA A 218 11.34 -11.76 -3.49
N LYS A 219 10.23 -11.37 -4.15
CA LYS A 219 8.88 -11.74 -3.74
C LYS A 219 8.67 -13.26 -3.77
N LEU A 220 9.15 -13.94 -4.82
CA LEU A 220 9.06 -15.40 -4.93
C LEU A 220 9.92 -16.12 -3.89
N ARG A 221 11.12 -15.61 -3.59
CA ARG A 221 11.96 -16.15 -2.53
C ARG A 221 11.29 -16.01 -1.17
N ALA A 222 10.71 -14.84 -0.88
CA ALA A 222 9.95 -14.60 0.35
C ALA A 222 8.74 -15.53 0.45
N ALA A 223 7.98 -15.69 -0.63
CA ALA A 223 6.87 -16.63 -0.69
C ALA A 223 7.30 -18.06 -0.39
N ARG A 224 8.41 -18.54 -0.99
CA ARG A 224 8.96 -19.87 -0.72
C ARG A 224 9.41 -20.05 0.73
N ARG A 225 10.07 -19.03 1.29
CA ARG A 225 10.50 -19.06 2.69
C ARG A 225 9.28 -19.12 3.61
N LEU A 226 8.30 -18.26 3.40
CA LEU A 226 7.08 -18.24 4.21
C LEU A 226 6.27 -19.52 4.02
N SER A 227 6.17 -20.11 2.83
CA SER A 227 5.43 -21.37 2.66
C SER A 227 6.04 -22.55 3.43
N SER A 228 7.35 -22.52 3.72
CA SER A 228 8.00 -23.55 4.53
C SER A 228 7.73 -23.45 6.03
N VAL A 229 7.19 -22.32 6.50
CA VAL A 229 6.96 -22.02 7.93
C VAL A 229 5.51 -21.60 8.25
N VAL A 230 4.77 -21.16 7.24
CA VAL A 230 3.33 -20.83 7.24
C VAL A 230 2.66 -21.89 6.38
N THR A 231 2.33 -23.03 6.99
CA THR A 231 1.72 -24.16 6.30
C THR A 231 0.26 -23.88 5.90
N GLU A 232 -0.14 -24.45 4.77
CA GLU A 232 -1.46 -24.53 4.11
C GLU A 232 -1.99 -23.39 3.21
N LYS A 233 -1.66 -22.09 3.37
CA LYS A 233 -2.29 -21.04 2.51
C LYS A 233 -1.38 -19.86 2.11
N CYS A 234 -0.18 -20.12 1.61
CA CYS A 234 0.58 -19.09 0.88
C CYS A 234 0.27 -19.18 -0.62
N THR A 235 -0.73 -18.43 -1.10
CA THR A 235 -1.14 -18.43 -2.53
C THR A 235 -0.52 -17.25 -3.26
N LEU A 236 0.21 -17.52 -4.35
CA LEU A 236 0.69 -16.50 -5.30
C LEU A 236 -0.45 -16.09 -6.21
N THR A 237 -0.99 -14.87 -6.04
CA THR A 237 -2.03 -14.36 -6.93
C THR A 237 -1.35 -13.75 -8.17
N ARG A 238 -1.48 -14.45 -9.31
CA ARG A 238 -1.02 -13.97 -10.62
C ARG A 238 -2.18 -13.24 -11.29
N PHE A 239 -2.05 -11.94 -11.55
CA PHE A 239 -3.00 -11.22 -12.40
C PHE A 239 -2.73 -11.59 -13.87
N SER A 240 -3.18 -12.78 -14.31
CA SER A 240 -3.17 -13.14 -15.73
C SER A 240 -4.59 -13.06 -16.30
N ARG A 241 -4.84 -11.99 -17.07
CA ARG A 241 -5.86 -11.80 -18.10
C ARG A 241 -7.25 -12.41 -17.85
N ALA A 242 -8.18 -11.59 -17.38
CA ALA A 242 -9.60 -11.71 -17.74
C ALA A 242 -9.90 -10.76 -18.90
N ILE A 243 -9.43 -11.09 -20.11
CA ILE A 243 -9.99 -10.60 -21.38
C ILE A 243 -9.91 -11.78 -22.35
N ALA A 244 -10.94 -12.62 -22.32
CA ALA A 244 -11.35 -13.49 -23.41
C ALA A 244 -12.77 -14.00 -23.10
N ALA A 245 -13.63 -13.98 -24.13
CA ALA A 245 -15.02 -14.42 -24.18
C ALA A 245 -16.11 -13.37 -23.81
N SER A 246 -16.36 -12.46 -24.74
CA SER A 246 -17.71 -12.12 -25.25
C SER A 246 -17.55 -11.70 -26.70
#